data_AF-A0A2Z6UBM0-F1
#
_entry.id   AF-A0A2Z6UBM0-F1
#
_cell.length_a   1.000
_cell.length_b   1.000
_cell.length_c   1.000
_cell.angle_alpha   90.00
_cell.angle_beta   90.00
_cell.angle_gamma   90.00
#
_symmetry.space_group_name_H-M   'P 1'
#
loop_
_entity.id
_entity.type
_entity.pdbx_description
1 polymer ?
#
loop_
_entity_poly.entity_id
_entity_poly.type
_entity_poly.pdbx_seq_one_letter_code
_entity_poly.pdbx_strand_id
1 'polypeptide(L)'
;MDLARQQAIHFFGKGRNERIVPMWSQTITELKRWLLELPHSPTAALIPNRHGAAITRFGVKQRLDCAVKKARQACPSLKNRHISPHSIRHTTAMHLLQSGVDMTVIALWLGHAKLETTHQYMQADIEMKREALAKLPSLPTAF
;
A
#
# COMPACT_ATOMS: atom_id res chain seq x y z
N MET A 1 -8.26 9.23 22.99
CA MET A 1 -7.60 9.17 21.67
C MET A 1 -6.19 9.69 21.87
N ASP A 2 -5.25 8.80 22.15
CA ASP A 2 -3.88 9.16 22.51
C ASP A 2 -3.05 9.30 21.22
N LEU A 3 -2.75 10.54 20.84
CA LEU A 3 -2.01 10.90 19.63
C LEU A 3 -0.48 10.91 19.82
N ALA A 4 0.03 10.44 20.97
CA ALA A 4 1.44 10.66 21.32
C ALA A 4 2.45 9.69 20.71
N ARG A 5 2.10 8.55 20.09
CA ARG A 5 3.16 7.59 19.70
C ARG A 5 3.13 6.88 18.35
N GLN A 6 2.03 6.81 17.59
CA GLN A 6 2.06 6.12 16.30
C GLN A 6 1.15 6.79 15.26
N GLN A 7 1.75 7.28 14.18
CA GLN A 7 1.07 7.71 12.96
C GLN A 7 0.46 6.48 12.26
N ALA A 8 -0.63 5.95 12.80
CA ALA A 8 -1.21 4.68 12.36
C ALA A 8 -2.73 4.76 12.23
N ILE A 9 -3.28 3.91 11.36
CA ILE A 9 -4.73 3.71 11.19
C ILE A 9 -5.10 2.36 11.79
N HIS A 10 -6.16 2.36 12.59
CA HIS A 10 -6.75 1.18 13.19
C HIS A 10 -7.90 0.68 12.31
N PHE A 11 -7.78 -0.53 11.80
CA PHE A 11 -8.82 -1.21 11.03
C PHE A 11 -9.52 -2.23 11.91
N PHE A 12 -10.85 -2.09 12.04
CA PHE A 12 -11.69 -3.04 12.76
C PHE A 12 -12.30 -4.04 11.76
N GLY A 13 -11.83 -5.30 11.79
CA GLY A 13 -12.34 -6.39 10.95
C GLY A 13 -13.43 -7.22 11.63
N LYS A 14 -14.17 -8.02 10.83
CA LYS A 14 -15.12 -9.02 11.35
C LYS A 14 -14.36 -10.09 12.15
N GLY A 15 -14.78 -10.33 13.40
CA GLY A 15 -14.18 -11.36 14.27
C GLY A 15 -13.07 -10.88 15.23
N ARG A 16 -13.08 -9.61 15.67
CA ARG A 16 -12.08 -9.02 16.61
C ARG A 16 -10.64 -8.98 16.10
N ASN A 17 -10.43 -9.13 14.80
CA ASN A 17 -9.13 -8.89 14.19
C ASN A 17 -8.94 -7.39 13.98
N GLU A 18 -8.35 -6.72 14.98
CA GLU A 18 -7.85 -5.36 14.87
C GLU A 18 -6.50 -5.36 14.14
N ARG A 19 -6.29 -4.35 13.29
CA ARG A 19 -5.03 -4.18 12.57
C ARG A 19 -4.59 -2.73 12.66
N ILE A 20 -3.35 -2.54 13.08
CA ILE A 20 -2.71 -1.24 13.16
C ILE A 20 -1.74 -1.15 11.99
N VAL A 21 -2.00 -0.22 11.07
CA VAL A 21 -1.17 -0.01 9.89
C VAL A 21 -0.49 1.34 10.07
N PRO A 22 0.83 1.40 10.33
CA PRO A 22 1.55 2.66 10.31
C PRO A 22 1.41 3.33 8.94
N MET A 23 1.39 4.65 8.90
CA MET A 23 1.19 5.44 7.70
C MET A 23 2.33 6.43 7.58
N TRP A 24 2.70 6.75 6.33
CA TRP A 24 3.62 7.85 6.08
C TRP A 24 3.07 9.16 6.64
N SER A 25 3.96 9.98 7.20
CA SER A 25 3.61 11.27 7.82
C SER A 25 2.85 12.20 6.86
N GLN A 26 3.22 12.16 5.57
CA GLN A 26 2.52 12.90 4.53
C GLN A 26 1.07 12.44 4.40
N THR A 27 0.81 11.13 4.34
CA THR A 27 -0.54 10.59 4.25
C THR A 27 -1.39 10.94 5.48
N ILE A 28 -0.80 10.91 6.68
CA ILE A 28 -1.49 11.36 7.90
C ILE A 28 -1.82 12.84 7.84
N THR A 29 -0.91 13.67 7.30
CA THR A 29 -1.13 15.12 7.15
C THR A 29 -2.31 15.39 6.23
N GLU A 30 -2.34 14.73 5.06
CA GLU A 30 -3.46 14.83 4.11
C GLU A 30 -4.77 14.32 4.71
N LEU A 31 -4.73 13.20 5.45
CA LEU A 31 -5.91 12.64 6.10
C LEU A 31 -6.45 13.58 7.19
N LYS A 32 -5.58 14.20 7.99
CA LYS A 32 -5.97 15.19 8.99
C LYS A 32 -6.63 16.39 8.34
N ARG A 33 -6.10 16.89 7.22
CA ARG A 33 -6.73 17.98 6.46
C ARG A 33 -8.11 17.57 5.96
N TRP A 34 -8.22 16.37 5.39
CA TRP A 34 -9.47 15.82 4.90
C TRP A 34 -10.54 15.68 6.01
N LEU A 35 -10.14 15.24 7.21
CA LEU A 35 -11.05 15.10 8.35
C LEU A 35 -11.69 16.43 8.77
N LEU A 36 -11.03 17.58 8.56
CA LEU A 36 -11.59 18.90 8.85
C LEU A 36 -12.73 19.27 7.89
N GLU A 37 -12.75 18.69 6.68
CA GLU A 37 -13.79 18.92 5.68
C GLU A 37 -15.02 18.02 5.88
N LEU A 38 -14.91 17.00 6.75
CA LEU A 38 -16.00 16.06 7.00
C LEU A 38 -16.97 16.56 8.07
N PRO A 39 -18.25 16.16 8.00
CA PRO A 39 -19.18 16.35 9.11
C PRO A 39 -18.63 15.72 10.39
N HIS A 40 -18.71 16.44 11.50
CA HIS A 40 -18.27 15.95 12.82
C HIS A 40 -19.34 15.02 13.39
N SER A 41 -19.44 13.82 12.84
CA SER A 41 -20.35 12.76 13.32
C SER A 41 -19.57 11.47 13.57
N PRO A 42 -19.80 10.77 14.70
CA PRO A 42 -19.20 9.46 14.96
C PRO A 42 -19.52 8.39 13.92
N THR A 43 -20.62 8.59 13.17
CA THR A 43 -21.09 7.68 12.12
C THR A 43 -20.72 8.14 10.71
N ALA A 44 -20.03 9.28 10.57
CA ALA A 44 -19.60 9.78 9.28
C ALA A 44 -18.60 8.80 8.64
N ALA A 45 -18.82 8.48 7.36
CA ALA A 45 -17.86 7.69 6.61
C ALA A 45 -16.58 8.49 6.42
N LEU A 46 -15.41 7.88 6.68
CA LEU A 46 -14.11 8.51 6.47
C LEU A 46 -13.90 8.94 5.01
N ILE A 47 -14.42 8.15 4.08
CA ILE A 47 -14.43 8.45 2.65
C ILE A 47 -15.89 8.38 2.17
N PRO A 48 -16.64 9.50 2.25
CA PRO A 48 -18.00 9.57 1.77
C PRO A 48 -18.06 9.66 0.25
N ASN A 49 -19.19 9.24 -0.30
CA ASN A 49 -19.61 9.56 -1.65
C ASN A 49 -20.33 10.94 -1.67
N ARG A 50 -20.77 11.38 -2.85
CA ARG A 50 -21.43 12.69 -3.02
C ARG A 50 -22.72 12.89 -2.19
N HIS A 51 -23.32 11.81 -1.69
CA HIS A 51 -24.52 11.83 -0.85
C HIS A 51 -24.18 11.64 0.64
N GLY A 52 -22.91 11.69 1.04
CA GLY A 52 -22.47 11.55 2.44
C GLY A 52 -22.36 10.11 2.96
N ALA A 53 -22.85 9.11 2.22
CA ALA A 53 -22.72 7.70 2.59
C ALA A 53 -21.33 7.14 2.24
N ALA A 54 -20.95 6.01 2.83
CA ALA A 54 -19.65 5.38 2.54
C ALA A 54 -19.45 5.10 1.04
N ILE A 55 -18.22 5.33 0.55
CA ILE A 55 -17.89 5.05 -0.84
C ILE A 55 -17.96 3.54 -1.13
N THR A 56 -18.54 3.18 -2.28
CA THR A 56 -18.62 1.79 -2.72
C THR A 56 -17.32 1.37 -3.41
N ARG A 57 -17.12 0.06 -3.62
CA ARG A 57 -15.98 -0.45 -4.41
C ARG A 57 -15.93 0.14 -5.82
N PHE A 58 -17.09 0.30 -6.46
CA PHE A 58 -17.20 0.95 -7.76
C PHE A 58 -16.81 2.42 -7.70
N GLY A 59 -17.24 3.14 -6.65
CA GLY A 59 -16.85 4.53 -6.42
C GLY A 59 -15.32 4.68 -6.25
N VAL A 60 -14.69 3.80 -5.45
CA VAL A 60 -13.23 3.79 -5.29
C VAL A 60 -12.53 3.56 -6.62
N LYS A 61 -13.00 2.60 -7.43
CA LYS A 61 -12.47 2.35 -8.78
C LYS A 61 -12.59 3.59 -9.65
N GLN A 62 -13.76 4.23 -9.70
CA GLN A 62 -13.99 5.43 -10.50
C GLN A 62 -13.06 6.59 -10.09
N ARG A 63 -12.87 6.79 -8.78
CA ARG A 63 -11.95 7.81 -8.25
C ARG A 63 -10.50 7.50 -8.62
N LEU A 64 -10.10 6.22 -8.55
CA LEU A 64 -8.78 5.79 -9.00
C LEU A 64 -8.60 6.04 -10.51
N ASP A 65 -9.59 5.67 -11.33
CA ASP A 65 -9.53 5.86 -12.79
C ASP A 65 -9.38 7.36 -13.14
N CYS A 66 -10.05 8.25 -12.39
CA CYS A 66 -9.87 9.70 -12.52
C CYS A 66 -8.44 10.15 -12.16
N ALA A 67 -7.88 9.66 -11.05
CA ALA A 67 -6.52 9.98 -10.62
C ALA A 67 -5.48 9.48 -11.64
N VAL A 68 -5.65 8.26 -12.15
CA VAL A 68 -4.78 7.67 -13.19
C VAL A 68 -4.84 8.46 -14.48
N LYS A 69 -6.04 8.89 -14.92
CA LYS A 69 -6.19 9.74 -16.11
C LYS A 69 -5.39 11.05 -15.98
N LYS A 70 -5.44 11.69 -14.82
CA LYS A 70 -4.64 12.90 -14.52
C LYS A 70 -3.14 12.58 -14.48
N ALA A 71 -2.74 11.53 -13.77
CA ALA A 71 -1.33 11.14 -13.64
C ALA A 71 -0.69 10.81 -15.00
N ARG A 72 -1.44 10.20 -15.93
CA ARG A 72 -0.96 9.90 -17.30
C ARG A 72 -0.59 11.14 -18.12
N GLN A 73 -1.10 12.32 -17.77
CA GLN A 73 -0.74 13.58 -18.43
C GLN A 73 0.68 14.02 -18.05
N ALA A 74 1.07 13.80 -16.79
CA ALA A 74 2.40 14.15 -16.27
C ALA A 74 3.41 13.01 -16.39
N CYS A 75 2.96 11.75 -16.44
CA CYS A 75 3.81 10.56 -16.44
C CYS A 75 3.52 9.68 -17.67
N PRO A 76 4.25 9.87 -18.80
CA PRO A 76 4.05 9.09 -20.02
C PRO A 76 4.21 7.57 -19.84
N SER A 77 5.04 7.14 -18.88
CA SER A 77 5.25 5.73 -18.53
C SER A 77 3.99 5.01 -18.04
N LEU A 78 2.95 5.75 -17.63
CA LEU A 78 1.68 5.19 -17.17
C LEU A 78 0.65 4.98 -18.28
N LYS A 79 0.89 5.47 -19.51
CA LYS A 79 -0.10 5.45 -20.61
C LYS A 79 -0.65 4.06 -20.90
N ASN A 80 0.22 3.06 -20.93
CA ASN A 80 -0.12 1.67 -21.28
C ASN A 80 -0.18 0.72 -20.07
N ARG A 81 -0.16 1.27 -18.85
CA ARG A 81 -0.22 0.46 -17.62
C ARG A 81 -1.66 0.34 -17.14
N HIS A 82 -2.07 -0.88 -16.83
CA HIS A 82 -3.33 -1.14 -16.12
C HIS A 82 -3.12 -0.93 -14.62
N ILE A 83 -3.78 0.09 -14.06
CA ILE A 83 -3.65 0.47 -12.65
C ILE A 83 -4.95 0.12 -11.92
N SER A 84 -4.82 -0.72 -10.90
CA SER A 84 -5.88 -1.16 -9.99
C SER A 84 -5.42 -1.07 -8.54
N PRO A 85 -6.34 -1.13 -7.55
CA PRO A 85 -5.95 -1.19 -6.14
C PRO A 85 -4.99 -2.35 -5.84
N HIS A 86 -5.14 -3.48 -6.54
CA HIS A 86 -4.25 -4.63 -6.38
C HIS A 86 -2.85 -4.35 -6.94
N SER A 87 -2.73 -3.69 -8.09
CA SER A 87 -1.43 -3.29 -8.63
C SER A 87 -0.70 -2.30 -7.72
N ILE A 88 -1.40 -1.32 -7.13
CA ILE A 88 -0.81 -0.35 -6.20
C ILE A 88 -0.29 -1.07 -4.95
N ARG A 89 -1.09 -2.00 -4.41
CA ARG A 89 -0.71 -2.82 -3.27
C ARG A 89 0.53 -3.67 -3.58
N HIS A 90 0.57 -4.31 -4.74
CA HIS A 90 1.70 -5.12 -5.16
C HIS A 90 2.98 -4.28 -5.31
N THR A 91 2.91 -3.12 -5.97
CA THR A 91 4.05 -2.19 -6.09
C THR A 91 4.52 -1.69 -4.73
N THR A 92 3.60 -1.39 -3.81
CA THR A 92 3.96 -0.99 -2.43
C THR A 92 4.73 -2.10 -1.71
N ALA A 93 4.26 -3.34 -1.81
CA ALA A 93 4.93 -4.51 -1.23
C ALA A 93 6.34 -4.70 -1.81
N MET A 94 6.48 -4.61 -3.13
CA MET A 94 7.76 -4.76 -3.81
C MET A 94 8.75 -3.66 -3.43
N HIS A 95 8.31 -2.40 -3.36
CA HIS A 95 9.18 -1.31 -2.91
C HIS A 95 9.68 -1.52 -1.49
N LEU A 96 8.85 -2.09 -0.60
CA LEU A 96 9.26 -2.39 0.77
C LEU A 96 10.27 -3.53 0.84
N LEU A 97 10.03 -4.58 0.06
CA LEU A 97 10.96 -5.69 -0.04
C LEU A 97 12.31 -5.21 -0.59
N GLN A 98 12.29 -4.39 -1.64
CA GLN A 98 13.47 -3.79 -2.26
C GLN A 98 14.24 -2.83 -1.35
N SER A 99 13.57 -2.24 -0.36
CA SER A 99 14.22 -1.42 0.67
C SER A 99 14.70 -2.24 1.87
N GLY A 100 14.62 -3.57 1.80
CA GLY A 100 15.13 -4.49 2.82
C GLY A 100 14.20 -4.71 4.01
N VAL A 101 12.92 -4.31 3.90
CA VAL A 101 11.93 -4.57 4.96
C VAL A 101 11.63 -6.06 5.01
N ASP A 102 11.67 -6.62 6.23
CA ASP A 102 11.37 -8.04 6.44
C ASP A 102 9.99 -8.42 5.92
N MET A 103 9.91 -9.59 5.28
CA MET A 103 8.71 -10.12 4.65
C MET A 103 7.53 -10.27 5.64
N THR A 104 7.81 -10.60 6.89
CA THR A 104 6.83 -10.71 7.98
C THR A 104 6.24 -9.33 8.30
N VAL A 105 7.07 -8.29 8.30
CA VAL A 105 6.64 -6.90 8.51
C VAL A 105 5.78 -6.45 7.34
N ILE A 106 6.16 -6.75 6.10
CA ILE A 106 5.36 -6.42 4.90
C ILE A 106 4.00 -7.14 4.95
N ALA A 107 3.98 -8.43 5.31
CA ALA A 107 2.75 -9.22 5.43
C ALA A 107 1.79 -8.64 6.48
N LEU A 108 2.32 -8.26 7.65
CA LEU A 108 1.58 -7.59 8.71
C LEU A 108 1.04 -6.24 8.23
N TRP A 109 1.87 -5.46 7.55
CA TRP A 109 1.52 -4.11 7.13
C TRP A 109 0.43 -4.07 6.05
N LEU A 110 0.49 -5.04 5.13
CA LEU A 110 -0.53 -5.19 4.09
C LEU A 110 -1.76 -5.96 4.62
N GLY A 111 -1.64 -6.73 5.70
CA GLY A 111 -2.75 -7.48 6.28
C GLY A 111 -3.09 -8.74 5.49
N HIS A 112 -2.09 -9.51 5.05
CA HIS A 112 -2.33 -10.86 4.57
C HIS A 112 -2.53 -11.80 5.78
N ALA A 113 -3.67 -12.49 5.83
CA ALA A 113 -3.94 -13.49 6.88
C ALA A 113 -3.19 -14.82 6.62
N LYS A 114 -2.64 -15.00 5.41
CA LYS A 114 -1.87 -16.18 5.01
C LYS A 114 -0.56 -15.74 4.33
N LEU A 115 0.55 -16.35 4.75
CA LEU A 115 1.89 -16.18 4.19
C LEU A 115 2.04 -16.70 2.75
N GLU A 116 1.01 -17.29 2.15
CA GLU A 116 1.05 -17.82 0.78
C GLU A 116 1.10 -16.71 -0.29
N THR A 117 0.40 -15.58 -0.07
CA THR A 117 0.53 -14.38 -0.93
C THR A 117 1.83 -13.62 -0.69
N THR A 118 2.38 -13.81 0.51
CA THR A 118 3.80 -13.70 0.92
C THR A 118 4.84 -14.12 -0.13
N HIS A 119 4.82 -15.42 -0.42
CA HIS A 119 5.80 -16.15 -1.24
C HIS A 119 5.92 -15.64 -2.68
N GLN A 120 4.86 -15.08 -3.26
CA GLN A 120 4.91 -14.48 -4.60
C GLN A 120 5.89 -13.30 -4.66
N TYR A 121 6.06 -12.55 -3.57
CA TYR A 121 7.05 -11.47 -3.51
C TYR A 121 8.48 -12.00 -3.45
N MET A 122 8.72 -13.13 -2.78
CA MET A 122 10.03 -13.79 -2.75
C MET A 122 10.45 -14.33 -4.13
N GLN A 123 9.51 -14.75 -4.96
CA GLN A 123 9.80 -15.12 -6.35
C GLN A 123 10.12 -13.88 -7.22
N ALA A 124 9.42 -12.76 -6.99
CA ALA A 124 9.74 -11.50 -7.67
C ALA A 124 11.12 -10.94 -7.25
N ASP A 125 11.60 -11.27 -6.06
CA ASP A 125 12.94 -10.98 -5.53
C ASP A 125 14.06 -11.81 -6.19
N ILE A 126 13.76 -12.79 -7.05
CA ILE A 126 14.80 -13.53 -7.81
C ILE A 126 15.68 -12.56 -8.63
N GLU A 127 15.12 -11.44 -9.11
CA GLU A 127 15.90 -10.40 -9.78
C GLU A 127 16.87 -9.68 -8.83
N MET A 128 16.45 -9.43 -7.59
CA MET A 128 17.32 -8.89 -6.54
C MET A 128 18.41 -9.87 -6.11
N LYS A 129 18.07 -11.17 -6.00
CA LYS A 129 19.05 -12.24 -5.76
C LYS A 129 20.06 -12.33 -6.91
N ARG A 130 19.61 -12.15 -8.15
CA ARG A 130 20.46 -12.11 -9.34
C ARG A 130 21.40 -10.90 -9.32
N GLU A 131 20.90 -9.71 -8.97
CA GLU A 131 21.75 -8.52 -8.79
C GLU A 131 22.75 -8.66 -7.63
N ALA A 132 22.35 -9.26 -6.52
CA ALA A 132 23.24 -9.55 -5.40
C ALA A 132 24.33 -10.56 -5.78
N LEU A 133 23.99 -11.61 -6.53
CA LEU A 133 24.94 -12.57 -7.07
C LEU A 133 25.93 -11.92 -8.04
N ALA A 134 25.45 -10.99 -8.89
CA ALA A 134 26.29 -10.25 -9.83
C ALA A 134 27.28 -9.27 -9.17
N LYS A 135 27.03 -8.87 -7.92
CA LYS A 135 27.95 -8.04 -7.12
C LYS A 135 29.04 -8.85 -6.42
N LEU A 136 28.91 -10.18 -6.35
CA LEU A 136 29.96 -11.03 -5.81
C LEU A 136 31.08 -11.18 -6.86
N PRO A 137 32.36 -11.10 -6.46
CA PRO A 137 33.45 -11.43 -7.36
C PRO A 137 33.27 -12.87 -7.86
N SER A 138 33.55 -13.11 -9.14
CA SER A 138 33.53 -14.45 -9.72
C SER A 138 34.40 -15.38 -8.89
N LEU A 139 33.85 -16.51 -8.43
CA LEU A 139 34.63 -17.52 -7.74
C LEU A 139 35.83 -17.92 -8.62
N PRO A 140 37.05 -18.02 -8.08
CA PRO A 140 38.20 -18.48 -8.83
C PRO A 140 37.85 -19.83 -9.45
N THR A 141 37.91 -19.92 -10.78
CA THR A 141 37.75 -21.19 -11.49
C THR A 141 39.05 -21.97 -11.28
N ALA A 142 39.08 -22.80 -10.24
CA ALA A 142 40.18 -23.71 -9.99
C ALA A 142 39.61 -25.04 -9.45
N PHE A 143 39.39 -25.97 -10.39
CA PHE A 143 39.64 -27.39 -10.23
C PHE A 143 40.24 -27.90 -11.54
#